data_AF-A0A7K2MQL6-F1
#
_entry.id   AF-A0A7K2MQL6-F1
#
_cell.length_a   1.000
_cell.length_b   1.000
_cell.length_c   1.000
_cell.angle_alpha   90.00
_cell.angle_beta   90.00
_cell.angle_gamma   90.00
#
_symmetry.space_group_name_H-M   'P 1'
#
loop_
_entity.id
_entity.type
_entity.pdbx_description
1 polymer ?
#
loop_
_entity_poly.entity_id
_entity_poly.type
_entity_poly.pdbx_seq_one_letter_code
_entity_poly.pdbx_strand_id
1 'polypeptide(L)'
;MVEVFDLLSGILLSSGNLVDEDCAILFPAMHATAVIEDLDMENDGVAAALVEFGVLALGDLRGITPHDLSLQLPLTHDEVIILLSAVMRAVSLPNESSHAVAVTQWFSELDSVEQSILLLHRCAPKRQELSTLAIQHRMPLKCLQELCDELPHRLVAAMATSSALRAAVADFDHVTHTPTPMAQLQCRRPWLGGFLPGSDVSLVSLLSSLRHAEVQEQWICRPSVREQVQKTLSILGFEEDEVMALPVARRILSQRGWVAAYVDAWLDFCEIPSRSGQLQFSGIPTPELGDLPRRDAQPAPMDRPSVKNLDGAPQSGMHDHGRDSESRSSADGTSSQVDAVAIRAWARSNGFAIGERGRIPRVIQEAYAGALGDMSHAGSSREVPRPSLTRDDPSRSPDSALAEEFATLAALLNPDEQGITIGSLLRLGEELPQQAQDIVHRILNATLGENGWIVDGEEVTQASAGAPVRKTLKQRAREVLQAADHPLSTGELASRMGDTVNERSLKVQLAADLRFTRSDIDAWALAEWKLRPYTSVRELVEEEVDKAGGSIESDELVKVLTQAFSIKESTLRQVVSSAPFTA
;
A
#
# COMPACT_ATOMS: atom_id res chain seq x y z
N MET A 1 -14.21 3.34 -3.64
CA MET A 1 -13.20 4.29 -3.11
C MET A 1 -11.83 4.04 -3.72
N VAL A 2 -11.26 2.83 -3.64
CA VAL A 2 -9.99 2.45 -4.31
C VAL A 2 -10.00 2.83 -5.80
N GLU A 3 -11.04 2.41 -6.54
CA GLU A 3 -11.22 2.75 -7.97
C GLU A 3 -11.35 4.26 -8.24
N VAL A 4 -11.86 5.04 -7.29
CA VAL A 4 -12.01 6.50 -7.43
C VAL A 4 -10.64 7.17 -7.28
N PHE A 5 -9.81 6.69 -6.35
CA PHE A 5 -8.45 7.19 -6.21
C PHE A 5 -7.58 6.81 -7.41
N ASP A 6 -7.70 5.58 -7.92
CA ASP A 6 -6.95 5.14 -9.10
C ASP A 6 -7.38 5.88 -10.38
N LEU A 7 -8.67 6.19 -10.51
CA LEU A 7 -9.21 7.02 -11.58
C LEU A 7 -8.72 8.47 -11.46
N LEU A 8 -8.77 9.07 -10.27
CA LEU A 8 -8.26 10.43 -10.03
C LEU A 8 -6.75 10.53 -10.31
N SER A 9 -5.95 9.55 -9.87
CA SER A 9 -4.51 9.46 -10.19
C SER A 9 -4.27 9.39 -11.69
N GLY A 10 -5.04 8.56 -12.41
CA GLY A 10 -4.96 8.45 -13.86
C GLY A 10 -5.33 9.76 -14.59
N ILE A 11 -6.33 10.48 -14.08
CA ILE A 11 -6.74 11.79 -14.60
C ILE A 11 -5.65 12.85 -14.35
N LEU A 12 -5.07 12.89 -13.15
CA LEU A 12 -4.01 13.84 -12.78
C LEU A 12 -2.74 13.65 -13.64
N LEU A 13 -2.40 12.42 -14.00
CA LEU A 13 -1.25 12.14 -14.86
C LEU A 13 -1.51 12.35 -16.36
N SER A 14 -2.77 12.23 -16.79
CA SER A 14 -3.16 12.37 -18.20
C SER A 14 -3.40 13.82 -18.62
N SER A 15 -3.68 14.73 -17.67
CA SER A 15 -4.08 16.09 -17.99
C SER A 15 -2.94 16.99 -18.47
N GLY A 16 -1.67 16.62 -18.25
CA GLY A 16 -0.46 17.29 -18.79
C GLY A 16 -0.27 18.78 -18.44
N ASN A 17 -1.29 19.42 -17.87
CA ASN A 17 -1.48 20.85 -17.67
C ASN A 17 -1.95 21.16 -16.24
N LEU A 18 -1.78 20.25 -15.28
CA LEU A 18 -1.87 20.65 -13.87
C LEU A 18 -0.78 21.69 -13.64
N VAL A 19 -1.20 22.94 -13.51
CA VAL A 19 -0.33 24.07 -13.22
C VAL A 19 0.37 23.76 -11.90
N ASP A 20 1.67 24.07 -11.79
CA ASP A 20 2.49 23.86 -10.59
C ASP A 20 1.78 24.26 -9.28
N GLU A 21 0.91 25.26 -9.33
CA GLU A 21 0.12 25.75 -8.20
C GLU A 21 -0.92 24.74 -7.67
N ASP A 22 -1.56 23.93 -8.51
CA ASP A 22 -2.62 22.98 -8.11
C ASP A 22 -2.05 21.71 -7.46
N CYS A 23 -0.93 21.20 -8.01
CA CYS A 23 -0.17 20.14 -7.34
C CYS A 23 0.38 20.65 -6.01
N ALA A 24 0.89 21.89 -5.99
CA ALA A 24 1.32 22.55 -4.76
C ALA A 24 0.19 22.82 -3.76
N ILE A 25 -1.09 22.54 -4.04
CA ILE A 25 -2.18 22.53 -3.06
C ILE A 25 -2.45 21.12 -2.52
N LEU A 26 -2.24 20.08 -3.33
CA LEU A 26 -2.38 18.67 -2.91
C LEU A 26 -1.27 18.24 -1.93
N PHE A 27 -0.03 18.65 -2.18
CA PHE A 27 1.14 18.22 -1.40
C PHE A 27 1.30 18.88 0.00
N PRO A 28 0.93 20.15 0.25
CA PRO A 28 1.04 20.75 1.59
C PRO A 28 0.00 20.28 2.61
N ALA A 29 -1.13 19.74 2.16
CA ALA A 29 -2.13 19.10 3.03
C ALA A 29 -1.65 17.75 3.57
N MET A 30 -0.54 17.21 3.03
CA MET A 30 0.07 15.99 3.52
C MET A 30 0.78 16.26 4.85
N HIS A 31 0.41 15.52 5.89
CA HIS A 31 1.18 15.51 7.13
C HIS A 31 2.61 15.05 6.81
N ALA A 32 3.61 15.90 7.10
CA ALA A 32 5.02 15.65 6.80
C ALA A 32 5.62 14.42 7.50
N THR A 33 4.85 13.76 8.38
CA THR A 33 5.27 12.65 9.23
C THR A 33 4.91 11.27 8.67
N ALA A 34 4.06 11.18 7.65
CA ALA A 34 3.69 9.89 7.06
C ALA A 34 4.89 9.31 6.29
N VAL A 35 5.44 8.21 6.79
CA VAL A 35 6.60 7.51 6.20
C VAL A 35 6.14 6.82 4.92
N ILE A 36 6.94 6.83 3.85
CA ILE A 36 6.55 6.18 2.58
C ILE A 36 6.36 4.67 2.76
N GLU A 37 7.09 4.05 3.68
CA GLU A 37 6.93 2.65 4.07
C GLU A 37 5.60 2.35 4.80
N ASP A 38 4.82 3.37 5.18
CA ASP A 38 3.46 3.21 5.72
C ASP A 38 2.38 3.25 4.63
N LEU A 39 2.74 3.65 3.41
CA LEU A 39 1.81 3.64 2.30
C LEU A 39 1.56 2.20 1.89
N ASP A 40 0.29 1.79 1.94
CA ASP A 40 -0.15 0.48 1.43
C ASP A 40 -0.06 0.48 -0.10
N MET A 41 1.17 0.28 -0.57
CA MET A 41 1.52 0.20 -1.96
C MET A 41 1.64 -1.27 -2.31
N GLU A 42 0.75 -1.76 -3.17
CA GLU A 42 0.75 -3.16 -3.62
C GLU A 42 2.08 -3.57 -4.31
N ASN A 43 2.95 -2.61 -4.62
CA ASN A 43 4.26 -2.80 -5.21
C ASN A 43 5.38 -2.23 -4.32
N ASP A 44 6.04 -3.11 -3.56
CA ASP A 44 7.23 -2.81 -2.74
C ASP A 44 8.37 -2.15 -3.56
N GLY A 45 8.41 -2.38 -4.88
CA GLY A 45 9.43 -1.80 -5.76
C GLY A 45 9.39 -0.28 -5.80
N VAL A 46 8.19 0.32 -5.71
CA VAL A 46 8.01 1.77 -5.73
C VAL A 46 8.46 2.39 -4.40
N ALA A 47 8.15 1.74 -3.27
CA ALA A 47 8.59 2.20 -1.95
C ALA A 47 10.12 2.10 -1.83
N ALA A 48 10.72 1.00 -2.30
CA ALA A 48 12.16 0.83 -2.33
C ALA A 48 12.86 1.87 -3.24
N ALA A 49 12.29 2.17 -4.42
CA ALA A 49 12.82 3.19 -5.32
C ALA A 49 12.77 4.59 -4.68
N LEU A 50 11.69 4.95 -3.99
CA LEU A 50 11.59 6.22 -3.28
C LEU A 50 12.63 6.36 -2.16
N VAL A 51 12.82 5.29 -1.38
CA VAL A 51 13.84 5.25 -0.32
C VAL A 51 15.26 5.35 -0.90
N GLU A 52 15.54 4.70 -2.03
CA GLU A 52 16.83 4.77 -2.71
C GLU A 52 17.17 6.20 -3.17
N PHE A 53 16.15 6.99 -3.52
CA PHE A 53 16.27 8.40 -3.90
C PHE A 53 16.19 9.36 -2.70
N GLY A 54 16.19 8.83 -1.47
CA GLY A 54 16.21 9.64 -0.25
C GLY A 54 14.87 10.24 0.14
N VAL A 55 13.77 9.79 -0.47
CA VAL A 55 12.42 10.16 -0.09
C VAL A 55 11.96 9.18 1.00
N LEU A 56 11.93 9.62 2.25
CA LEU A 56 11.62 8.77 3.40
C LEU A 56 10.21 9.04 3.95
N ALA A 57 9.71 10.26 3.77
CA ALA A 57 8.37 10.67 4.18
C ALA A 57 7.63 11.36 3.03
N LEU A 58 6.29 11.37 3.10
CA LEU A 58 5.44 12.16 2.20
C LEU A 58 5.85 13.64 2.21
N GLY A 59 6.33 14.16 3.34
CA GLY A 59 6.85 15.53 3.43
C GLY A 59 8.02 15.82 2.49
N ASP A 60 8.82 14.81 2.13
CA ASP A 60 9.95 14.95 1.20
C ASP A 60 9.50 15.08 -0.25
N LEU A 61 8.26 14.68 -0.56
CA LEU A 61 7.63 14.90 -1.86
C LEU A 61 7.08 16.33 -2.02
N ARG A 62 7.20 17.18 -1.00
CA ARG A 62 6.65 18.53 -1.03
C ARG A 62 7.35 19.37 -2.10
N GLY A 63 6.58 19.82 -3.09
CA GLY A 63 7.09 20.60 -4.22
C GLY A 63 7.63 19.77 -5.37
N ILE A 64 7.52 18.43 -5.31
CA ILE A 64 7.81 17.54 -6.43
C ILE A 64 6.50 17.33 -7.18
N THR A 65 6.45 17.71 -8.46
CA THR A 65 5.26 17.50 -9.29
C THR A 65 5.13 16.04 -9.73
N PRO A 66 3.94 15.56 -10.13
CA PRO A 66 3.78 14.25 -10.77
C PRO A 66 4.68 14.08 -12.01
N HIS A 67 4.93 15.18 -12.73
CA HIS A 67 5.86 15.19 -13.85
C HIS A 67 7.31 15.01 -13.39
N ASP A 68 7.72 15.70 -12.33
CA ASP A 68 9.04 15.52 -11.70
C ASP A 68 9.22 14.10 -11.16
N LEU A 69 8.18 13.49 -10.56
CA LEU A 69 8.21 12.10 -10.14
C LEU A 69 8.49 11.16 -11.32
N SER A 70 7.86 11.39 -12.47
CA SER A 70 8.07 10.56 -13.67
C SER A 70 9.44 10.77 -14.34
N LEU A 71 10.06 11.94 -14.16
CA LEU A 71 11.33 12.29 -14.77
C LEU A 71 12.54 12.02 -13.88
N GLN A 72 12.41 12.23 -12.58
CA GLN A 72 13.51 12.16 -11.62
C GLN A 72 13.63 10.78 -10.97
N LEU A 73 12.53 10.02 -10.88
CA LEU A 73 12.54 8.67 -10.36
C LEU A 73 12.39 7.67 -11.52
N PRO A 74 13.02 6.49 -11.44
CA PRO A 74 12.91 5.42 -12.43
C PRO A 74 11.57 4.67 -12.27
N LEU A 75 10.48 5.39 -12.04
CA LEU A 75 9.14 4.84 -11.88
C LEU A 75 8.44 4.80 -13.24
N THR A 76 7.80 3.69 -13.53
CA THR A 76 6.87 3.58 -14.67
C THR A 76 5.62 4.42 -14.42
N HIS A 77 4.89 4.76 -15.48
CA HIS A 77 3.65 5.51 -15.37
C HIS A 77 2.64 4.83 -14.41
N ASP A 78 2.53 3.50 -14.49
CA ASP A 78 1.67 2.72 -13.60
C ASP A 78 2.12 2.79 -12.14
N GLU A 79 3.43 2.83 -11.89
CA GLU A 79 4.00 2.99 -10.54
C GLU A 79 3.76 4.40 -9.96
N VAL A 80 3.77 5.44 -10.80
CA VAL A 80 3.39 6.79 -10.38
C VAL A 80 1.89 6.87 -10.07
N ILE A 81 1.03 6.18 -10.83
CA ILE A 81 -0.40 6.04 -10.49
C ILE A 81 -0.57 5.39 -9.13
N ILE A 82 0.11 4.26 -8.88
CA ILE A 82 0.07 3.55 -7.59
C ILE A 82 0.53 4.47 -6.45
N LEU A 83 1.62 5.21 -6.65
CA LEU A 83 2.13 6.16 -5.67
C LEU A 83 1.12 7.27 -5.37
N LEU A 84 0.58 7.94 -6.39
CA LEU A 84 -0.42 9.00 -6.22
C LEU A 84 -1.69 8.49 -5.56
N SER A 85 -2.14 7.29 -5.91
CA SER A 85 -3.28 6.65 -5.27
C SER A 85 -3.02 6.39 -3.80
N ALA A 86 -1.83 5.87 -3.47
CA ALA A 86 -1.44 5.63 -2.08
C ALA A 86 -1.31 6.94 -1.29
N VAL A 87 -0.74 7.99 -1.90
CA VAL A 87 -0.65 9.33 -1.34
C VAL A 87 -2.04 9.91 -1.06
N MET A 88 -2.96 9.87 -2.02
CA MET A 88 -4.32 10.38 -1.84
C MET A 88 -5.11 9.58 -0.78
N ARG A 89 -4.90 8.27 -0.70
CA ARG A 89 -5.46 7.44 0.39
C ARG A 89 -4.89 7.86 1.75
N ALA A 90 -3.59 8.13 1.83
CA ALA A 90 -2.94 8.59 3.05
C ALA A 90 -3.41 9.99 3.48
N VAL A 91 -3.63 10.90 2.53
CA VAL A 91 -4.22 12.23 2.80
C VAL A 91 -5.68 12.14 3.24
N SER A 92 -6.39 11.09 2.80
CA SER A 92 -7.76 10.83 3.21
C SER A 92 -7.87 10.21 4.60
N LEU A 93 -6.76 9.74 5.18
CA LEU A 93 -6.75 9.22 6.56
C LEU A 93 -7.21 10.33 7.53
N PRO A 94 -7.95 9.97 8.59
CA PRO A 94 -8.39 10.97 9.55
C PRO A 94 -7.17 11.63 10.20
N ASN A 95 -7.25 12.94 10.38
CA ASN A 95 -6.21 13.73 11.03
C ASN A 95 -5.83 13.06 12.36
N GLU A 96 -4.54 12.83 12.61
CA GLU A 96 -4.04 12.15 13.81
C GLU A 96 -4.57 12.79 15.11
N SER A 97 -4.79 14.11 15.09
CA SER A 97 -5.43 14.83 16.19
C SER A 97 -6.88 14.38 16.43
N SER A 98 -7.61 14.05 15.37
CA SER A 98 -8.97 13.49 15.45
C SER A 98 -8.99 12.09 16.08
N HIS A 99 -7.95 11.28 15.87
CA HIS A 99 -7.86 9.96 16.50
C HIS A 99 -7.67 10.07 18.01
N ALA A 100 -6.71 10.88 18.46
CA ALA A 100 -6.51 11.13 19.89
C ALA A 100 -7.76 11.71 20.54
N VAL A 101 -8.41 12.70 19.90
CA VAL A 101 -9.64 13.30 20.42
C VAL A 101 -10.77 12.27 20.51
N ALA A 102 -10.98 11.43 19.50
CA ALA A 102 -12.04 10.43 19.52
C ALA A 102 -11.85 9.39 20.65
N VAL A 103 -10.62 8.90 20.85
CA VAL A 103 -10.33 7.92 21.91
C VAL A 103 -10.43 8.55 23.30
N THR A 104 -9.93 9.78 23.48
CA THR A 104 -10.03 10.50 24.77
C THR A 104 -11.45 10.92 25.10
N GLN A 105 -12.26 11.27 24.09
CA GLN A 105 -13.68 11.53 24.26
C GLN A 105 -14.42 10.28 24.72
N TRP A 106 -14.23 9.15 24.02
CA TRP A 106 -14.83 7.86 24.43
C TRP A 106 -14.45 7.49 25.88
N PHE A 107 -13.18 7.66 26.25
CA PHE A 107 -12.74 7.40 27.62
C PHE A 107 -13.43 8.32 28.65
N SER A 108 -13.67 9.57 28.28
CA SER A 108 -14.35 10.55 29.13
C SER A 108 -15.85 10.28 29.30
N GLU A 109 -16.47 9.55 28.36
CA GLU A 109 -17.87 9.10 28.42
C GLU A 109 -18.07 7.89 29.35
N LEU A 110 -17.00 7.17 29.69
CA LEU A 110 -17.04 6.08 30.67
C LEU A 110 -17.30 6.58 32.08
N ASP A 111 -17.90 5.74 32.92
CA ASP A 111 -18.10 6.09 34.32
C ASP A 111 -16.77 6.10 35.11
N SER A 112 -16.78 6.69 36.31
CA SER A 112 -15.56 6.82 37.12
C SER A 112 -14.99 5.48 37.60
N VAL A 113 -15.81 4.43 37.70
CA VAL A 113 -15.38 3.08 38.07
C VAL A 113 -14.67 2.44 36.88
N GLU A 114 -15.25 2.51 35.70
CA GLU A 114 -14.71 2.04 34.43
C GLU A 114 -13.37 2.70 34.10
N GLN A 115 -13.30 4.02 34.23
CA GLN A 115 -12.05 4.76 34.09
C GLN A 115 -11.00 4.26 35.09
N SER A 116 -11.38 4.05 36.36
CA SER A 116 -10.46 3.53 37.38
C SER A 116 -9.98 2.11 37.09
N ILE A 117 -10.85 1.24 36.57
CA ILE A 117 -10.48 -0.11 36.13
C ILE A 117 -9.44 -0.04 35.01
N LEU A 118 -9.68 0.79 33.98
CA LEU A 118 -8.75 0.94 32.86
C LEU A 118 -7.41 1.50 33.31
N LEU A 119 -7.42 2.57 34.11
CA LEU A 119 -6.21 3.25 34.53
C LEU A 119 -5.40 2.45 35.54
N LEU A 120 -6.04 1.87 36.56
CA LEU A 120 -5.34 1.29 37.73
C LEU A 120 -5.16 -0.23 37.64
N HIS A 121 -6.07 -0.95 36.98
CA HIS A 121 -5.99 -2.41 36.87
C HIS A 121 -5.38 -2.87 35.54
N ARG A 122 -5.86 -2.34 34.40
CA ARG A 122 -5.43 -2.83 33.08
C ARG A 122 -4.15 -2.15 32.57
N CYS A 123 -4.11 -0.82 32.60
CA CYS A 123 -3.07 -0.05 31.92
C CYS A 123 -1.93 0.42 32.83
N ALA A 124 -2.10 0.41 34.15
CA ALA A 124 -1.06 0.84 35.06
C ALA A 124 0.20 -0.03 34.93
N PRO A 125 1.41 0.56 34.95
CA PRO A 125 2.66 -0.20 34.97
C PRO A 125 2.76 -1.08 36.22
N LYS A 126 2.15 -0.63 37.33
CA LYS A 126 1.95 -1.42 38.55
C LYS A 126 0.45 -1.68 38.72
N ARG A 127 -0.02 -2.78 38.15
CA ARG A 127 -1.43 -3.17 38.19
C ARG A 127 -1.91 -3.34 39.62
N GLN A 128 -2.99 -2.65 39.97
CA GLN A 128 -3.70 -2.83 41.23
C GLN A 128 -4.58 -4.08 41.16
N GLU A 129 -4.64 -4.86 42.24
CA GLU A 129 -5.52 -6.02 42.28
C GLU A 129 -7.00 -5.60 42.23
N LEU A 130 -7.81 -6.36 41.49
CA LEU A 130 -9.26 -6.15 41.41
C LEU A 130 -9.93 -6.16 42.79
N SER A 131 -9.42 -6.97 43.71
CA SER A 131 -9.85 -7.04 45.11
C SER A 131 -9.76 -5.68 45.82
N THR A 132 -8.68 -4.92 45.56
CA THR A 132 -8.45 -3.61 46.18
C THR A 132 -9.34 -2.55 45.55
N LEU A 133 -9.53 -2.59 44.23
CA LEU A 133 -10.46 -1.69 43.53
C LEU A 133 -11.92 -1.96 43.94
N ALA A 134 -12.31 -3.21 44.12
CA ALA A 134 -13.63 -3.58 44.60
C ALA A 134 -13.94 -2.97 45.98
N ILE A 135 -12.97 -3.00 46.90
CA ILE A 135 -13.09 -2.34 48.21
C ILE A 135 -13.17 -0.82 48.05
N GLN A 136 -12.32 -0.23 47.21
CA GLN A 136 -12.25 1.22 46.99
C GLN A 136 -13.57 1.79 46.43
N HIS A 137 -14.16 1.11 45.44
CA HIS A 137 -15.43 1.50 44.83
C HIS A 137 -16.66 0.96 45.57
N ARG A 138 -16.47 0.20 46.66
CA ARG A 138 -17.53 -0.47 47.44
C ARG A 138 -18.44 -1.34 46.58
N MET A 139 -17.85 -2.10 45.65
CA MET A 139 -18.56 -2.99 44.72
C MET A 139 -18.17 -4.46 44.96
N PRO A 140 -19.08 -5.42 44.71
CA PRO A 140 -18.72 -6.84 44.72
C PRO A 140 -17.66 -7.14 43.65
N LEU A 141 -16.65 -7.95 43.98
CA LEU A 141 -15.58 -8.34 43.05
C LEU A 141 -16.12 -8.93 41.75
N LYS A 142 -17.17 -9.75 41.83
CA LYS A 142 -17.81 -10.35 40.65
C LYS A 142 -18.37 -9.29 39.69
N CYS A 143 -19.01 -8.24 40.22
CA CYS A 143 -19.55 -7.16 39.39
C CYS A 143 -18.42 -6.35 38.73
N LEU A 144 -17.30 -6.17 39.45
CA LEU A 144 -16.13 -5.48 38.91
C LEU A 144 -15.43 -6.33 37.83
N GLN A 145 -15.41 -7.65 37.97
CA GLN A 145 -14.97 -8.58 36.92
C GLN A 145 -15.89 -8.52 35.68
N GLU A 146 -17.21 -8.55 35.87
CA GLU A 146 -18.18 -8.40 34.77
C GLU A 146 -17.98 -7.08 34.01
N LEU A 147 -17.73 -5.97 34.72
CA LEU A 147 -17.38 -4.69 34.09
C LEU A 147 -16.05 -4.76 33.33
N CYS A 148 -15.02 -5.39 33.90
CA CYS A 148 -13.73 -5.60 33.22
C CYS A 148 -13.87 -6.34 31.88
N ASP A 149 -14.77 -7.31 31.81
CA ASP A 149 -15.02 -8.13 30.63
C ASP A 149 -15.90 -7.39 29.59
N GLU A 150 -16.77 -6.49 30.06
CA GLU A 150 -17.67 -5.69 29.20
C GLU A 150 -16.97 -4.49 28.53
N LEU A 151 -15.86 -3.99 29.08
CA LEU A 151 -15.16 -2.81 28.55
C LEU A 151 -14.72 -2.94 27.07
N PRO A 152 -14.12 -4.05 26.60
CA PRO A 152 -13.87 -4.27 25.18
C PRO A 152 -15.15 -4.23 24.33
N HIS A 153 -16.27 -4.78 24.82
CA HIS A 153 -17.54 -4.76 24.11
C HIS A 153 -18.13 -3.35 24.00
N ARG A 154 -17.98 -2.53 25.04
CA ARG A 154 -18.35 -1.10 25.01
C ARG A 154 -17.54 -0.31 24.00
N LEU A 155 -16.24 -0.58 23.88
CA LEU A 155 -15.41 0.04 22.83
C LEU A 155 -15.97 -0.31 21.44
N VAL A 156 -16.28 -1.59 21.19
CA VAL A 156 -16.86 -2.05 19.92
C VAL A 156 -18.23 -1.39 19.65
N ALA A 157 -19.08 -1.27 20.66
CA ALA A 157 -20.37 -0.59 20.54
C ALA A 157 -20.21 0.90 20.21
N ALA A 158 -19.25 1.59 20.84
CA ALA A 158 -18.95 2.99 20.54
C ALA A 158 -18.35 3.18 19.13
N MET A 159 -17.60 2.20 18.62
CA MET A 159 -17.15 2.22 17.22
C MET A 159 -18.31 2.11 16.23
N ALA A 160 -19.48 1.57 16.62
CA ALA A 160 -20.66 1.56 15.76
C ALA A 160 -21.25 2.97 15.60
N THR A 161 -21.18 3.80 16.63
CA THR A 161 -21.75 5.16 16.64
C THR A 161 -20.75 6.24 16.19
N SER A 162 -19.45 6.07 16.45
CA SER A 162 -18.41 7.05 16.13
C SER A 162 -17.50 6.55 15.01
N SER A 163 -17.59 7.18 13.83
CA SER A 163 -16.71 6.92 12.69
C SER A 163 -15.25 7.29 12.98
N ALA A 164 -15.01 8.37 13.73
CA ALA A 164 -13.67 8.80 14.12
C ALA A 164 -13.00 7.79 15.06
N LEU A 165 -13.74 7.27 16.05
CA LEU A 165 -13.23 6.22 16.95
C LEU A 165 -12.96 4.93 16.18
N ARG A 166 -13.87 4.53 15.30
CA ARG A 166 -13.69 3.35 14.43
C ARG A 166 -12.42 3.47 13.60
N ALA A 167 -12.17 4.64 13.01
CA ALA A 167 -10.99 4.86 12.19
C ALA A 167 -9.70 4.89 13.02
N ALA A 168 -9.71 5.51 14.20
CA ALA A 168 -8.57 5.49 15.14
C ALA A 168 -8.20 4.06 15.56
N VAL A 169 -9.23 3.26 15.83
CA VAL A 169 -9.07 1.87 16.24
C VAL A 169 -8.63 0.98 15.07
N ALA A 170 -9.11 1.24 13.85
CA ALA A 170 -8.66 0.56 12.65
C ALA A 170 -7.20 0.91 12.30
N ASP A 171 -6.79 2.17 12.46
CA ASP A 171 -5.40 2.61 12.32
C ASP A 171 -4.51 1.87 13.32
N PHE A 172 -4.90 1.82 14.61
CA PHE A 172 -4.19 1.04 15.63
C PHE A 172 -4.09 -0.46 15.28
N ASP A 173 -5.18 -1.07 14.81
CA ASP A 173 -5.17 -2.48 14.41
C ASP A 173 -4.25 -2.74 13.24
N HIS A 174 -4.26 -1.85 12.25
CA HIS A 174 -3.41 -1.96 11.08
C HIS A 174 -1.94 -1.92 11.46
N VAL A 175 -1.52 -0.95 12.28
CA VAL A 175 -0.12 -0.80 12.69
C VAL A 175 0.35 -1.86 13.70
N THR A 176 -0.56 -2.53 14.40
CA THR A 176 -0.23 -3.60 15.38
C THR A 176 -0.46 -5.01 14.85
N HIS A 177 -0.95 -5.17 13.62
CA HIS A 177 -1.15 -6.49 13.00
C HIS A 177 0.17 -7.18 12.66
N THR A 178 1.22 -6.40 12.36
CA THR A 178 2.59 -6.88 12.24
C THR A 178 3.39 -6.52 13.49
N PRO A 179 4.42 -7.30 13.84
CA PRO A 179 5.29 -6.94 14.94
C PRO A 179 5.96 -5.60 14.70
N THR A 180 5.65 -4.64 15.56
CA THR A 180 6.18 -3.28 15.46
C THR A 180 6.90 -2.93 16.76
N PRO A 181 8.12 -2.36 16.71
CA PRO A 181 8.78 -1.85 17.90
C PRO A 181 7.98 -0.70 18.49
N MET A 182 7.78 -0.69 19.81
CA MET A 182 7.02 0.33 20.53
C MET A 182 7.56 1.74 20.28
N ALA A 183 8.88 1.89 20.20
CA ALA A 183 9.51 3.18 19.88
C ALA A 183 9.13 3.68 18.48
N GLN A 184 9.09 2.77 17.48
CA GLN A 184 8.72 3.11 16.11
C GLN A 184 7.23 3.37 15.96
N LEU A 185 6.39 2.67 16.73
CA LEU A 185 4.94 2.89 16.76
C LEU A 185 4.61 4.35 17.09
N GLN A 186 5.27 4.91 18.12
CA GLN A 186 5.06 6.29 18.53
C GLN A 186 5.64 7.30 17.54
N CYS A 187 6.76 6.96 16.87
CA CYS A 187 7.31 7.79 15.79
C CYS A 187 6.36 7.84 14.58
N ARG A 188 5.77 6.70 14.19
CA ARG A 188 4.86 6.59 13.04
C ARG A 188 3.48 7.15 13.30
N ARG A 189 3.00 7.06 14.55
CA ARG A 189 1.68 7.54 14.97
C ARG A 189 1.84 8.35 16.26
N PRO A 190 2.25 9.62 16.18
CA PRO A 190 2.45 10.48 17.35
C PRO A 190 1.25 10.53 18.30
N TRP A 191 0.03 10.45 17.76
CA TRP A 191 -1.20 10.47 18.54
C TRP A 191 -1.28 9.32 19.56
N LEU A 192 -0.71 8.15 19.25
CA LEU A 192 -0.66 7.01 20.17
C LEU A 192 0.22 7.29 21.41
N GLY A 193 1.22 8.16 21.27
CA GLY A 193 2.04 8.65 22.38
C GLY A 193 1.30 9.64 23.31
N GLY A 194 0.10 10.08 22.94
CA GLY A 194 -0.74 10.93 23.79
C GLY A 194 -1.17 10.24 25.08
N PHE A 195 -1.51 11.05 26.09
CA PHE A 195 -1.94 10.58 27.41
C PHE A 195 -3.43 10.79 27.63
N LEU A 196 -4.03 9.92 28.44
CA LEU A 196 -5.41 10.08 28.88
C LEU A 196 -5.57 11.28 29.82
N PRO A 197 -6.74 11.96 29.82
CA PRO A 197 -6.97 13.12 30.68
C PRO A 197 -6.77 12.76 32.16
N GLY A 198 -5.87 13.48 32.84
CA GLY A 198 -5.62 13.31 34.27
C GLY A 198 -4.86 12.03 34.65
N SER A 199 -4.14 11.40 33.71
CA SER A 199 -3.39 10.17 33.95
C SER A 199 -2.06 10.14 33.17
N ASP A 200 -1.10 9.35 33.68
CA ASP A 200 0.15 9.01 32.99
C ASP A 200 -0.01 7.81 32.03
N VAL A 201 -1.23 7.32 31.82
CA VAL A 201 -1.52 6.21 30.90
C VAL A 201 -1.58 6.71 29.46
N SER A 202 -0.75 6.13 28.60
CA SER A 202 -0.74 6.42 27.16
C SER A 202 -1.90 5.77 26.41
N LEU A 203 -2.27 6.37 25.28
CA LEU A 203 -3.30 5.82 24.37
C LEU A 203 -2.92 4.45 23.81
N VAL A 204 -1.63 4.17 23.56
CA VAL A 204 -1.16 2.81 23.24
C VAL A 204 -1.53 1.82 24.33
N SER A 205 -1.24 2.15 25.59
CA SER A 205 -1.48 1.23 26.72
C SER A 205 -2.97 0.90 26.84
N LEU A 206 -3.82 1.92 26.67
CA LEU A 206 -5.27 1.76 26.67
C LEU A 206 -5.73 0.82 25.55
N LEU A 207 -5.39 1.13 24.29
CA LEU A 207 -5.84 0.34 23.14
C LEU A 207 -5.27 -1.07 23.15
N SER A 208 -4.02 -1.24 23.57
CA SER A 208 -3.39 -2.56 23.71
C SER A 208 -4.16 -3.44 24.70
N SER A 209 -4.57 -2.85 25.83
CA SER A 209 -5.32 -3.58 26.86
C SER A 209 -6.74 -3.97 26.43
N LEU A 210 -7.38 -3.17 25.58
CA LEU A 210 -8.77 -3.37 25.14
C LEU A 210 -8.85 -4.25 23.90
N ARG A 211 -7.85 -4.17 23.03
CA ARG A 211 -7.79 -4.92 21.77
C ARG A 211 -6.96 -6.18 21.85
N HIS A 212 -6.54 -6.58 23.05
CA HIS A 212 -5.71 -7.76 23.28
C HIS A 212 -4.42 -7.73 22.43
N ALA A 213 -3.81 -6.55 22.28
CA ALA A 213 -2.47 -6.48 21.72
C ALA A 213 -1.48 -6.86 22.80
N GLU A 214 -0.63 -7.84 22.49
CA GLU A 214 0.41 -8.26 23.40
C GLU A 214 1.60 -7.32 23.27
N VAL A 215 2.01 -6.77 24.41
CA VAL A 215 3.23 -5.96 24.53
C VAL A 215 4.25 -6.80 25.26
N GLN A 216 5.27 -7.26 24.55
CA GLN A 216 6.37 -8.04 25.12
C GLN A 216 7.69 -7.32 24.85
N GLU A 217 8.41 -7.01 25.94
CA GLU A 217 9.65 -6.24 25.93
C GLU A 217 9.49 -4.89 25.22
N GLN A 218 9.90 -4.83 23.94
CA GLN A 218 9.87 -3.64 23.10
C GLN A 218 8.95 -3.80 21.89
N TRP A 219 8.24 -4.92 21.76
CA TRP A 219 7.39 -5.23 20.63
C TRP A 219 5.91 -5.17 21.01
N ILE A 220 5.10 -4.64 20.10
CA ILE A 220 3.66 -4.77 20.13
C ILE A 220 3.20 -5.57 18.91
N CYS A 221 2.32 -6.54 19.11
CA CYS A 221 1.69 -7.23 18.00
C CYS A 221 0.35 -7.86 18.37
N ARG A 222 -0.42 -8.21 17.33
CA ARG A 222 -1.69 -8.93 17.43
C ARG A 222 -1.65 -10.17 16.54
N PRO A 223 -2.23 -11.32 16.94
CA PRO A 223 -2.95 -11.55 18.20
C PRO A 223 -2.02 -11.79 19.40
N SER A 224 -0.87 -12.41 19.17
CA SER A 224 0.15 -12.67 20.19
C SER A 224 1.55 -12.71 19.57
N VAL A 225 2.56 -12.46 20.38
CA VAL A 225 3.96 -12.52 19.97
C VAL A 225 4.32 -13.93 19.53
N ARG A 226 3.88 -14.93 20.29
CA ARG A 226 4.09 -16.35 19.96
C ARG A 226 3.50 -16.71 18.59
N GLU A 227 2.28 -16.28 18.31
CA GLU A 227 1.64 -16.58 17.03
C GLU A 227 2.33 -15.87 15.87
N GLN A 228 2.81 -14.63 16.09
CA GLN A 228 3.59 -13.91 15.09
C GLN A 228 4.96 -14.54 14.85
N VAL A 229 5.64 -15.04 15.89
CA VAL A 229 6.87 -15.83 15.75
C VAL A 229 6.59 -17.09 14.93
N GLN A 230 5.55 -17.86 15.27
CA GLN A 230 5.17 -19.06 14.53
C GLN A 230 4.82 -18.76 13.06
N LYS A 231 4.11 -17.66 12.81
CA LYS A 231 3.77 -17.18 11.47
C LYS A 231 5.02 -16.79 10.69
N THR A 232 5.98 -16.11 11.33
CA THR A 232 7.27 -15.76 10.74
C THR A 232 8.02 -17.02 10.30
N LEU A 233 8.14 -18.00 11.19
CA LEU A 233 8.79 -19.28 10.90
C LEU A 233 8.09 -20.03 9.75
N SER A 234 6.76 -20.05 9.76
CA SER A 234 5.96 -20.70 8.71
C SER A 234 6.09 -20.01 7.36
N ILE A 235 6.24 -18.68 7.33
CA ILE A 235 6.45 -17.89 6.11
C ILE A 235 7.84 -18.13 5.52
N LEU A 236 8.87 -18.17 6.38
CA LEU A 236 10.23 -18.41 5.95
C LEU A 236 10.44 -19.87 5.51
N GLY A 237 9.62 -20.80 6.04
CA GLY A 237 9.59 -22.19 5.58
C GLY A 237 10.88 -22.95 5.90
N PHE A 238 11.58 -22.58 6.96
CA PHE A 238 12.83 -23.22 7.36
C PHE A 238 12.64 -24.71 7.65
N GLU A 239 13.40 -25.55 6.96
CA GLU A 239 13.70 -26.90 7.44
C GLU A 239 14.80 -26.85 8.52
N GLU A 240 14.86 -27.87 9.37
CA GLU A 240 15.88 -27.99 10.42
C GLU A 240 17.28 -28.01 9.77
N ASP A 241 18.21 -27.18 10.27
CA ASP A 241 19.56 -26.95 9.71
C ASP A 241 19.64 -26.24 8.34
N GLU A 242 18.54 -25.70 7.81
CA GLU A 242 18.55 -24.92 6.58
C GLU A 242 19.14 -23.50 6.80
N VAL A 243 19.88 -23.03 5.80
CA VAL A 243 20.52 -21.71 5.80
C VAL A 243 19.86 -20.83 4.75
N MET A 244 19.33 -19.67 5.16
CA MET A 244 18.72 -18.68 4.26
C MET A 244 19.53 -17.39 4.27
N ALA A 245 19.77 -16.80 3.09
CA ALA A 245 20.40 -15.48 3.04
C ALA A 245 19.46 -14.40 3.62
N LEU A 246 19.98 -13.52 4.49
CA LEU A 246 19.20 -12.43 5.12
C LEU A 246 18.44 -11.55 4.12
N PRO A 247 19.00 -11.16 2.95
CA PRO A 247 18.26 -10.40 1.94
C PRO A 247 17.04 -11.14 1.39
N VAL A 248 17.09 -12.47 1.32
CA VAL A 248 15.96 -13.31 0.88
C VAL A 248 14.87 -13.30 1.93
N ALA A 249 15.23 -13.48 3.20
CA ALA A 249 14.27 -13.41 4.30
C ALA A 249 13.58 -12.04 4.39
N ARG A 250 14.35 -10.95 4.29
CA ARG A 250 13.80 -9.59 4.23
C ARG A 250 12.80 -9.45 3.08
N ARG A 251 13.16 -9.90 1.88
CA ARG A 251 12.27 -9.85 0.72
C ARG A 251 10.98 -10.63 0.94
N ILE A 252 11.06 -11.85 1.49
CA ILE A 252 9.88 -12.69 1.74
C ILE A 252 8.96 -12.04 2.79
N LEU A 253 9.52 -11.48 3.86
CA LEU A 253 8.74 -10.83 4.92
C LEU A 253 8.13 -9.50 4.43
N SER A 254 8.88 -8.68 3.68
CA SER A 254 8.36 -7.44 3.11
C SER A 254 7.18 -7.68 2.15
N GLN A 255 7.26 -8.72 1.31
CA GLN A 255 6.13 -9.14 0.45
C GLN A 255 4.87 -9.54 1.23
N ARG A 256 4.96 -9.73 2.55
CA ARG A 256 3.85 -10.03 3.45
C ARG A 256 3.43 -8.83 4.30
N GLY A 257 3.89 -7.62 3.96
CA GLY A 257 3.56 -6.37 4.64
C GLY A 257 4.43 -6.05 5.85
N TRP A 258 5.59 -6.69 6.00
CA TRP A 258 6.52 -6.37 7.08
C TRP A 258 7.43 -5.22 6.69
N VAL A 259 7.61 -4.25 7.59
CA VAL A 259 8.47 -3.11 7.29
C VAL A 259 9.94 -3.54 7.40
N ALA A 260 10.67 -3.36 6.30
CA ALA A 260 12.05 -3.80 6.15
C ALA A 260 12.98 -3.26 7.25
N ALA A 261 12.74 -2.04 7.75
CA ALA A 261 13.57 -1.35 8.72
C ALA A 261 13.77 -2.12 10.03
N TYR A 262 12.82 -2.97 10.44
CA TYR A 262 12.89 -3.69 11.72
C TYR A 262 12.84 -5.22 11.58
N VAL A 263 12.93 -5.75 10.35
CA VAL A 263 12.96 -7.21 10.12
C VAL A 263 14.13 -7.86 10.86
N ASP A 264 15.32 -7.27 10.82
CA ASP A 264 16.49 -7.84 11.49
C ASP A 264 16.29 -7.93 13.00
N ALA A 265 15.83 -6.84 13.62
CA ALA A 265 15.58 -6.79 15.06
C ALA A 265 14.49 -7.79 15.47
N TRP A 266 13.48 -8.01 14.60
CA TRP A 266 12.46 -9.02 14.83
C TRP A 266 13.02 -10.44 14.70
N LEU A 267 13.86 -10.72 13.71
CA LEU A 267 14.49 -12.03 13.53
C LEU A 267 15.42 -12.36 14.70
N ASP A 268 16.18 -11.37 15.17
CA ASP A 268 16.99 -11.50 16.39
C ASP A 268 16.10 -11.78 17.62
N PHE A 269 14.95 -11.11 17.74
CA PHE A 269 13.96 -11.37 18.79
C PHE A 269 13.34 -12.78 18.68
N CYS A 270 13.16 -13.29 17.46
CA CYS A 270 12.71 -14.67 17.22
C CYS A 270 13.79 -15.72 17.51
N GLU A 271 14.96 -15.32 18.02
CA GLU A 271 16.13 -16.19 18.22
C GLU A 271 16.60 -16.85 16.91
N ILE A 272 16.44 -16.17 15.77
CA ILE A 272 16.95 -16.60 14.46
C ILE A 272 18.23 -15.79 14.20
N PRO A 273 19.40 -16.23 14.69
CA PRO A 273 20.61 -15.43 14.61
C PRO A 273 21.04 -15.25 13.16
N SER A 274 21.32 -14.00 12.78
CA SER A 274 22.03 -13.71 11.54
C SER A 274 23.54 -13.84 11.76
N ARG A 275 24.18 -14.86 11.16
CA ARG A 275 25.64 -15.00 11.14
C ARG A 275 26.14 -14.77 9.74
N SER A 276 26.99 -13.75 9.56
CA SER A 276 27.61 -13.43 8.26
C SER A 276 26.59 -13.16 7.14
N GLY A 277 25.43 -12.57 7.46
CA GLY A 277 24.37 -12.30 6.48
C GLY A 277 23.55 -13.53 6.08
N GLN A 278 23.71 -14.64 6.79
CA GLN A 278 22.89 -15.84 6.66
C GLN A 278 22.14 -16.12 7.96
N LEU A 279 20.89 -16.52 7.84
CA LEU A 279 20.03 -16.99 8.91
C LEU A 279 20.18 -18.51 8.99
N GLN A 280 20.43 -19.01 10.19
CA GLN A 280 20.48 -20.44 10.46
C GLN A 280 19.42 -20.78 11.49
N PHE A 281 18.50 -21.65 11.14
CA PHE A 281 17.45 -22.10 12.05
C PHE A 281 17.91 -23.38 12.76
N SER A 282 18.07 -23.30 14.09
CA SER A 282 18.60 -24.41 14.90
C SER A 282 17.48 -25.30 15.48
N GLY A 283 16.32 -25.33 14.81
CA GLY A 283 15.07 -25.84 15.36
C GLY A 283 14.37 -24.80 16.24
N ILE A 284 13.08 -24.98 16.53
CA ILE A 284 12.34 -24.12 17.47
C ILE A 284 13.05 -24.31 18.82
N PRO A 285 13.78 -23.31 19.36
CA PRO A 285 13.95 -23.30 20.78
C PRO A 285 12.52 -23.21 21.27
N THR A 286 12.00 -24.28 21.90
CA THR A 286 10.85 -24.07 22.77
C THR A 286 11.40 -23.01 23.71
N PRO A 287 10.93 -21.75 23.66
CA PRO A 287 11.49 -20.77 24.58
C PRO A 287 11.30 -21.46 25.93
N GLU A 288 12.39 -21.68 26.66
CA GLU A 288 12.30 -21.82 28.10
C GLU A 288 11.82 -20.45 28.56
N LEU A 289 10.53 -20.26 28.34
CA LEU A 289 9.69 -19.14 28.72
C LEU A 289 9.67 -19.29 30.22
N GLY A 290 10.72 -18.76 30.87
CA GLY A 290 10.90 -18.87 32.30
C GLY A 290 9.57 -18.58 32.96
N ASP A 291 9.13 -19.53 33.79
CA ASP A 291 7.89 -19.51 34.55
C ASP A 291 7.68 -18.15 35.23
N LEU A 292 7.08 -17.20 34.52
CA LEU A 292 6.36 -16.09 35.10
C LEU A 292 4.90 -16.53 35.13
N PRO A 293 4.31 -16.65 36.33
CA PRO A 293 3.11 -17.43 36.49
C PRO A 293 1.93 -16.76 35.81
N ARG A 294 1.16 -17.55 35.02
CA ARG A 294 -0.29 -17.43 35.04
C ARG A 294 -0.72 -17.65 36.50
N ARG A 295 -0.88 -16.56 37.24
CA ARG A 295 -1.04 -16.55 38.70
C ARG A 295 -2.52 -16.45 39.07
N ASP A 296 -3.28 -17.49 38.73
CA ASP A 296 -4.49 -17.82 39.47
C ASP A 296 -4.10 -18.70 40.67
N ALA A 297 -4.78 -18.47 41.79
CA ALA A 297 -4.37 -18.83 43.14
C ALA A 297 -4.26 -20.35 43.43
N GLN A 298 -3.18 -20.78 44.11
CA GLN A 298 -3.11 -21.54 45.39
C GLN A 298 -1.76 -22.29 45.64
N PRO A 299 -1.46 -22.76 46.88
CA PRO A 299 -0.17 -22.49 47.54
C PRO A 299 0.89 -23.62 47.51
N ALA A 300 2.11 -23.21 47.86
CA ALA A 300 3.38 -23.96 47.92
C ALA A 300 3.41 -25.18 48.86
N PRO A 301 4.46 -26.03 48.73
CA PRO A 301 5.57 -25.92 49.70
C PRO A 301 7.01 -26.15 49.15
N MET A 302 7.94 -25.56 49.94
CA MET A 302 9.41 -25.72 50.17
C MET A 302 10.06 -27.07 49.73
N ASP A 303 11.35 -27.23 49.39
CA ASP A 303 12.60 -26.77 50.06
C ASP A 303 13.88 -27.04 49.18
N ARG A 304 14.80 -26.06 49.16
CA ARG A 304 16.30 -26.07 49.25
C ARG A 304 17.29 -26.83 48.28
N PRO A 305 18.61 -26.42 48.24
CA PRO A 305 19.48 -26.40 47.04
C PRO A 305 20.83 -27.17 47.14
N SER A 306 21.65 -27.18 46.07
CA SER A 306 23.12 -27.48 46.06
C SER A 306 23.78 -27.00 44.74
N VAL A 307 24.68 -26.01 44.69
CA VAL A 307 26.16 -25.96 44.93
C VAL A 307 27.06 -26.55 43.81
N LYS A 308 27.76 -25.62 43.12
CA LYS A 308 29.15 -25.58 42.55
C LYS A 308 29.77 -26.81 41.87
N ASN A 309 30.42 -26.61 40.72
CA ASN A 309 31.90 -26.59 40.62
C ASN A 309 32.42 -26.14 39.24
N LEU A 310 33.61 -25.50 39.29
CA LEU A 310 34.51 -25.08 38.23
C LEU A 310 35.40 -26.26 37.77
N ASP A 311 35.89 -26.24 36.53
CA ASP A 311 37.33 -26.20 36.17
C ASP A 311 37.60 -26.59 34.70
N GLY A 312 38.62 -25.95 34.10
CA GLY A 312 39.51 -26.59 33.11
C GLY A 312 39.59 -25.96 31.69
N ALA A 313 40.67 -25.22 31.44
CA ALA A 313 41.13 -24.69 30.13
C ALA A 313 42.15 -25.67 29.45
N PRO A 314 43.02 -25.31 28.46
CA PRO A 314 42.94 -24.49 27.22
C PRO A 314 43.63 -25.15 25.96
N GLN A 315 43.90 -24.34 24.92
CA GLN A 315 44.88 -24.42 23.78
C GLN A 315 44.26 -24.68 22.39
N SER A 316 44.72 -24.17 21.22
CA SER A 316 45.76 -23.23 20.74
C SER A 316 45.59 -23.14 19.20
N GLY A 317 46.11 -22.11 18.50
CA GLY A 317 46.43 -22.22 17.06
C GLY A 317 46.30 -20.97 16.18
N MET A 318 47.45 -20.40 15.80
CA MET A 318 47.69 -19.35 14.77
C MET A 318 47.39 -19.84 13.34
N HIS A 319 47.12 -18.92 12.38
CA HIS A 319 47.85 -18.81 11.10
C HIS A 319 47.56 -17.48 10.37
N ASP A 320 48.56 -17.04 9.61
CA ASP A 320 48.79 -15.75 8.96
C ASP A 320 48.90 -15.97 7.44
N HIS A 321 48.57 -14.97 6.60
CA HIS A 321 49.13 -14.73 5.25
C HIS A 321 48.46 -13.53 4.55
N GLY A 322 49.27 -12.58 4.09
CA GLY A 322 48.88 -11.48 3.19
C GLY A 322 49.21 -11.72 1.72
N ARG A 323 48.82 -10.78 0.84
CA ARG A 323 49.50 -10.49 -0.44
C ARG A 323 49.02 -9.21 -1.13
N ASP A 324 49.98 -8.48 -1.69
CA ASP A 324 49.89 -7.26 -2.50
C ASP A 324 49.34 -7.47 -3.92
N SER A 325 48.93 -6.40 -4.62
CA SER A 325 49.37 -6.10 -6.01
C SER A 325 48.98 -4.72 -6.56
N GLU A 326 49.85 -4.25 -7.45
CA GLU A 326 50.11 -2.91 -8.02
C GLU A 326 49.19 -2.35 -9.14
N SER A 327 49.08 -1.02 -9.14
CA SER A 327 49.26 0.01 -10.22
C SER A 327 49.10 -0.30 -11.71
N ARG A 328 48.40 0.62 -12.43
CA ARG A 328 48.75 1.06 -13.81
C ARG A 328 48.37 2.53 -14.11
N SER A 329 49.32 3.24 -14.71
CA SER A 329 49.28 4.64 -15.20
C SER A 329 48.67 4.76 -16.61
N SER A 330 48.23 5.98 -17.00
CA SER A 330 48.40 6.51 -18.37
C SER A 330 48.09 8.00 -18.48
N ALA A 331 48.87 8.67 -19.33
CA ALA A 331 48.98 10.10 -19.53
C ALA A 331 48.14 10.59 -20.73
N ASP A 332 47.43 11.70 -20.56
CA ASP A 332 47.00 12.59 -21.65
C ASP A 332 46.67 13.96 -21.04
N GLY A 333 47.62 14.90 -21.07
CA GLY A 333 47.58 16.07 -20.20
C GLY A 333 48.20 17.29 -20.86
N THR A 334 47.46 17.95 -21.75
CA THR A 334 47.73 19.37 -22.04
C THR A 334 46.54 20.13 -22.62
N SER A 335 45.60 19.50 -23.33
CA SER A 335 44.34 20.18 -23.74
C SER A 335 43.28 20.21 -22.62
N SER A 336 43.22 19.18 -21.78
CA SER A 336 42.21 19.04 -20.73
C SER A 336 42.36 20.04 -19.57
N GLN A 337 43.51 20.70 -19.44
CA GLN A 337 43.78 21.56 -18.30
C GLN A 337 43.15 22.95 -18.45
N VAL A 338 43.01 23.46 -19.68
CA VAL A 338 42.36 24.75 -19.97
C VAL A 338 40.85 24.64 -19.76
N ASP A 339 40.23 23.55 -20.24
CA ASP A 339 38.81 23.28 -20.02
C ASP A 339 38.48 23.01 -18.55
N ALA A 340 39.37 22.33 -17.83
CA ALA A 340 39.16 22.06 -16.41
C ALA A 340 39.20 23.34 -15.54
N VAL A 341 39.87 24.41 -15.97
CA VAL A 341 39.82 25.70 -15.25
C VAL A 341 38.49 26.40 -15.52
N ALA A 342 38.02 26.42 -16.77
CA ALA A 342 36.74 27.01 -17.15
C ALA A 342 35.55 26.31 -16.47
N ILE A 343 35.54 24.97 -16.48
CA ILE A 343 34.48 24.17 -15.85
C ILE A 343 34.46 24.40 -14.33
N ARG A 344 35.62 24.47 -13.65
CA ARG A 344 35.67 24.73 -12.20
C ARG A 344 35.23 26.15 -11.84
N ALA A 345 35.55 27.14 -12.68
CA ALA A 345 35.11 28.51 -12.47
C ALA A 345 33.58 28.63 -12.61
N TRP A 346 33.02 28.04 -13.67
CA TRP A 346 31.57 27.98 -13.88
C TRP A 346 30.85 27.21 -12.77
N ALA A 347 31.41 26.07 -12.33
CA ALA A 347 30.78 25.27 -11.29
C ALA A 347 30.72 26.03 -9.95
N ARG A 348 31.78 26.78 -9.60
CA ARG A 348 31.80 27.64 -8.41
C ARG A 348 30.80 28.80 -8.50
N SER A 349 30.61 29.40 -9.69
CA SER A 349 29.60 30.45 -9.84
C SER A 349 28.17 29.93 -9.77
N ASN A 350 27.95 28.64 -10.02
CA ASN A 350 26.64 27.97 -9.97
C ASN A 350 26.42 27.15 -8.68
N GLY A 351 27.24 27.37 -7.64
CA GLY A 351 27.03 26.79 -6.31
C GLY A 351 27.54 25.36 -6.11
N PHE A 352 28.26 24.76 -7.06
CA PHE A 352 28.84 23.43 -6.89
C PHE A 352 30.14 23.47 -6.07
N ALA A 353 30.23 22.62 -5.04
CA ALA A 353 31.45 22.46 -4.23
C ALA A 353 32.47 21.58 -4.96
N ILE A 354 33.53 22.19 -5.51
CA ILE A 354 34.64 21.47 -6.16
C ILE A 354 35.98 21.91 -5.58
N GLY A 355 36.84 20.93 -5.26
CA GLY A 355 38.21 21.17 -4.82
C GLY A 355 39.09 21.80 -5.91
N GLU A 356 40.07 22.61 -5.50
CA GLU A 356 40.96 23.34 -6.41
C GLU A 356 41.82 22.44 -7.33
N ARG A 357 42.01 21.18 -6.93
CA ARG A 357 42.79 20.17 -7.68
C ARG A 357 42.04 18.83 -7.67
N GLY A 358 42.19 18.07 -8.76
CA GLY A 358 41.56 16.75 -8.91
C GLY A 358 40.63 16.64 -10.12
N ARG A 359 40.15 15.42 -10.38
CA ARG A 359 39.18 15.15 -11.46
C ARG A 359 37.87 15.86 -11.17
N ILE A 360 37.32 16.53 -12.18
CA ILE A 360 36.00 17.17 -12.09
C ILE A 360 34.94 16.06 -12.19
N PRO A 361 33.99 15.97 -11.26
CA PRO A 361 32.88 15.01 -11.35
C PRO A 361 32.15 15.11 -12.69
N ARG A 362 31.82 13.96 -13.29
CA ARG A 362 31.21 13.88 -14.63
C ARG A 362 29.89 14.65 -14.72
N VAL A 363 29.09 14.61 -13.66
CA VAL A 363 27.84 15.37 -13.50
C VAL A 363 28.04 16.87 -13.77
N ILE A 364 29.17 17.44 -13.33
CA ILE A 364 29.46 18.86 -13.49
C ILE A 364 29.95 19.18 -14.90
N GLN A 365 30.66 18.24 -15.54
CA GLN A 365 31.08 18.38 -16.93
C GLN A 365 29.86 18.35 -17.88
N GLU A 366 28.88 17.49 -17.59
CA GLU A 366 27.63 17.37 -18.34
C GLU A 366 26.74 18.61 -18.12
N ALA A 367 26.63 19.12 -16.88
CA ALA A 367 25.92 20.36 -16.58
C ALA A 367 26.54 21.59 -17.27
N TYR A 368 27.88 21.67 -17.31
CA TYR A 368 28.60 22.73 -18.04
C TYR A 368 28.34 22.68 -19.55
N ALA A 369 28.32 21.48 -20.13
CA ALA A 369 28.02 21.29 -21.56
C ALA A 369 26.58 21.69 -21.91
N GLY A 370 25.62 21.37 -21.04
CA GLY A 370 24.21 21.79 -21.19
C GLY A 370 24.05 23.31 -21.17
N ALA A 371 24.71 23.99 -20.22
CA ALA A 371 24.65 25.44 -20.09
C ALA A 371 25.28 26.19 -21.29
N LEU A 372 26.26 25.60 -21.98
CA LEU A 372 26.79 26.17 -23.23
C LEU A 372 25.83 25.98 -24.42
N GLY A 373 24.96 24.96 -24.40
CA GLY A 373 23.95 24.73 -25.43
C GLY A 373 22.82 25.76 -25.40
N ASP A 374 22.35 26.13 -24.21
CA ASP A 374 21.20 27.05 -24.03
C ASP A 374 21.50 28.51 -24.37
N MET A 375 22.77 28.92 -24.36
CA MET A 375 23.19 30.27 -24.75
C MET A 375 22.98 30.56 -26.26
N SER A 376 22.64 29.54 -27.05
CA SER A 376 22.44 29.64 -28.50
C SER A 376 21.02 30.08 -28.91
N HIS A 377 20.04 30.03 -28.00
CA HIS A 377 18.61 30.21 -28.33
C HIS A 377 17.92 31.44 -27.72
N ALA A 378 18.59 32.22 -26.87
CA ALA A 378 18.01 33.42 -26.27
C ALA A 378 18.28 34.67 -27.13
N GLY A 379 17.52 34.82 -28.23
CA GLY A 379 17.68 35.95 -29.14
C GLY A 379 16.44 36.29 -29.97
N SER A 380 15.27 36.45 -29.35
CA SER A 380 14.20 37.29 -29.94
C SER A 380 13.18 37.69 -28.89
N SER A 381 13.07 39.00 -28.66
CA SER A 381 12.10 39.62 -27.75
C SER A 381 10.85 40.10 -28.51
N ARG A 382 9.71 39.94 -27.83
CA ARG A 382 8.56 40.87 -27.77
C ARG A 382 7.54 40.80 -28.92
N GLU A 383 6.27 40.51 -28.61
CA GLU A 383 5.22 41.52 -28.37
C GLU A 383 3.91 40.87 -27.89
N VAL A 384 3.20 41.53 -26.96
CA VAL A 384 1.93 41.11 -26.34
C VAL A 384 0.80 41.99 -26.89
N PRO A 385 -0.38 41.42 -27.24
CA PRO A 385 -1.63 42.16 -27.13
C PRO A 385 -2.62 41.49 -26.17
N ARG A 386 -3.24 42.32 -25.32
CA ARG A 386 -4.34 41.96 -24.40
C ARG A 386 -5.61 41.56 -25.16
N PRO A 387 -6.44 40.62 -24.66
CA PRO A 387 -7.72 40.30 -25.29
C PRO A 387 -8.86 41.16 -24.75
N SER A 388 -9.77 41.51 -25.65
CA SER A 388 -11.05 42.17 -25.39
C SER A 388 -12.15 41.12 -25.26
N LEU A 389 -13.04 41.32 -24.28
CA LEU A 389 -14.26 40.54 -24.05
C LEU A 389 -15.28 40.74 -25.19
N THR A 390 -15.66 39.67 -25.90
CA THR A 390 -16.99 39.51 -26.54
C THR A 390 -17.28 38.05 -26.90
N ARG A 391 -18.20 37.46 -26.12
CA ARG A 391 -19.33 36.57 -26.42
C ARG A 391 -19.37 35.74 -27.74
N ASP A 392 -19.59 34.43 -27.52
CA ASP A 392 -20.09 33.34 -28.38
C ASP A 392 -19.27 32.99 -29.64
N ASP A 393 -18.27 32.12 -29.42
CA ASP A 393 -17.50 31.42 -30.46
C ASP A 393 -17.83 29.91 -30.43
N PRO A 394 -18.38 29.32 -31.51
CA PRO A 394 -18.68 27.89 -31.60
C PRO A 394 -17.43 27.00 -31.84
N SER A 395 -16.23 27.54 -31.63
CA SER A 395 -14.96 26.81 -31.72
C SER A 395 -14.30 26.52 -30.36
N ARG A 396 -15.11 26.38 -29.29
CA ARG A 396 -14.60 25.90 -27.99
C ARG A 396 -14.03 24.49 -28.13
N SER A 397 -12.72 24.38 -27.95
CA SER A 397 -12.03 23.09 -27.80
C SER A 397 -12.65 22.32 -26.60
N PRO A 398 -12.88 21.01 -26.70
CA PRO A 398 -13.43 20.20 -25.59
C PRO A 398 -12.59 20.32 -24.31
N ASP A 399 -11.27 20.52 -24.42
CA ASP A 399 -10.38 20.74 -23.28
C ASP A 399 -10.69 22.05 -22.51
N SER A 400 -11.25 23.06 -23.18
CA SER A 400 -11.66 24.33 -22.55
C SER A 400 -12.92 24.18 -21.72
N ALA A 401 -13.80 23.22 -22.05
CA ALA A 401 -15.05 22.99 -21.32
C ALA A 401 -14.76 22.30 -19.98
N LEU A 402 -13.88 21.29 -19.99
CA LEU A 402 -13.43 20.63 -18.75
C LEU A 402 -12.56 21.54 -17.90
N ALA A 403 -11.70 22.36 -18.50
CA ALA A 403 -10.94 23.38 -17.77
C ALA A 403 -11.86 24.42 -17.09
N GLU A 404 -12.97 24.82 -17.72
CA GLU A 404 -13.97 25.70 -17.08
C GLU A 404 -14.76 25.01 -15.97
N GLU A 405 -15.11 23.73 -16.13
CA GLU A 405 -15.76 22.93 -15.08
C GLU A 405 -14.80 22.69 -13.89
N PHE A 406 -13.51 22.45 -14.14
CA PHE A 406 -12.47 22.40 -13.10
C PHE A 406 -12.23 23.76 -12.44
N ALA A 407 -12.22 24.86 -13.21
CA ALA A 407 -12.13 26.21 -12.64
C ALA A 407 -13.38 26.56 -11.79
N THR A 408 -14.55 26.05 -12.17
CA THR A 408 -15.80 26.20 -11.42
C THR A 408 -15.77 25.36 -10.14
N LEU A 409 -15.26 24.13 -10.21
CA LEU A 409 -15.01 23.28 -9.05
C LEU A 409 -13.99 23.93 -8.10
N ALA A 410 -12.88 24.46 -8.64
CA ALA A 410 -11.85 25.17 -7.88
C ALA A 410 -12.38 26.46 -7.23
N ALA A 411 -13.26 27.20 -7.92
CA ALA A 411 -13.94 28.36 -7.36
C ALA A 411 -14.94 27.99 -6.25
N LEU A 412 -15.59 26.83 -6.34
CA LEU A 412 -16.43 26.26 -5.27
C LEU A 412 -15.62 25.72 -4.09
N LEU A 413 -14.34 25.38 -4.32
CA LEU A 413 -13.36 24.88 -3.35
C LEU A 413 -12.54 25.99 -2.66
N ASN A 414 -12.80 27.27 -2.98
CA ASN A 414 -12.04 28.40 -2.44
C ASN A 414 -12.29 28.57 -0.92
N PRO A 415 -11.25 28.76 -0.08
CA PRO A 415 -11.36 28.59 1.37
C PRO A 415 -11.89 29.80 2.16
N ASP A 416 -12.51 30.80 1.52
CA ASP A 416 -13.06 31.94 2.27
C ASP A 416 -14.53 31.72 2.70
N GLU A 417 -14.65 31.67 4.03
CA GLU A 417 -15.80 31.74 4.95
C GLU A 417 -16.85 30.62 5.01
N GLN A 418 -16.89 29.63 4.11
CA GLN A 418 -17.73 28.41 4.30
C GLN A 418 -17.41 27.24 3.34
N GLY A 419 -16.19 27.15 2.82
CA GLY A 419 -15.81 26.26 1.72
C GLY A 419 -15.80 24.75 2.02
N ILE A 420 -16.25 23.97 1.05
CA ILE A 420 -16.16 22.49 1.00
C ILE A 420 -14.69 22.14 0.81
N THR A 421 -14.08 21.42 1.76
CA THR A 421 -12.69 20.96 1.58
C THR A 421 -12.63 19.78 0.60
N ILE A 422 -11.51 19.56 -0.07
CA ILE A 422 -11.26 18.31 -0.83
C ILE A 422 -11.46 17.08 0.08
N GLY A 423 -11.12 17.20 1.37
CA GLY A 423 -11.42 16.19 2.39
C GLY A 423 -12.92 15.97 2.62
N SER A 424 -13.78 16.97 2.41
CA SER A 424 -15.24 16.84 2.46
C SER A 424 -15.79 16.14 1.21
N LEU A 425 -15.24 16.48 0.02
CA LEU A 425 -15.54 15.80 -1.26
C LEU A 425 -15.15 14.31 -1.24
N LEU A 426 -14.04 13.97 -0.56
CA LEU A 426 -13.57 12.59 -0.43
C LEU A 426 -14.24 11.81 0.72
N ARG A 427 -14.84 12.49 1.71
CA ARG A 427 -15.45 11.84 2.90
C ARG A 427 -16.96 11.59 2.79
N LEU A 428 -17.72 12.38 2.03
CA LEU A 428 -19.19 12.31 2.03
C LEU A 428 -19.76 12.55 0.62
N GLY A 429 -20.00 11.48 -0.12
CA GLY A 429 -20.67 11.55 -1.43
C GLY A 429 -22.12 12.04 -1.39
N GLU A 430 -22.76 12.12 -0.22
CA GLU A 430 -24.18 12.46 -0.08
C GLU A 430 -24.46 13.87 0.47
N GLU A 431 -23.49 14.58 1.06
CA GLU A 431 -23.70 15.93 1.67
C GLU A 431 -23.18 17.09 0.81
N LEU A 432 -22.87 16.85 -0.47
CA LEU A 432 -22.45 17.90 -1.39
C LEU A 432 -23.68 18.65 -1.94
N PRO A 433 -23.64 19.99 -2.12
CA PRO A 433 -24.66 20.70 -2.87
C PRO A 433 -24.84 20.10 -4.25
N GLN A 434 -26.09 19.99 -4.73
CA GLN A 434 -26.44 19.31 -6.00
C GLN A 434 -25.53 19.72 -7.17
N GLN A 435 -25.20 21.00 -7.27
CA GLN A 435 -24.31 21.53 -8.30
C GLN A 435 -22.90 20.93 -8.27
N ALA A 436 -22.32 20.65 -7.10
CA ALA A 436 -21.02 19.99 -6.98
C ALA A 436 -21.12 18.49 -7.29
N GLN A 437 -22.22 17.83 -6.92
CA GLN A 437 -22.48 16.43 -7.27
C GLN A 437 -22.59 16.26 -8.79
N ASP A 438 -23.32 17.15 -9.46
CA ASP A 438 -23.54 17.11 -10.90
C ASP A 438 -22.24 17.37 -11.69
N ILE A 439 -21.35 18.22 -11.17
CA ILE A 439 -20.03 18.47 -11.77
C ILE A 439 -19.13 17.24 -11.58
N VAL A 440 -19.05 16.69 -10.37
CA VAL A 440 -18.28 15.46 -10.09
C VAL A 440 -18.79 14.30 -10.94
N HIS A 441 -20.10 14.12 -11.05
CA HIS A 441 -20.70 13.05 -11.85
C HIS A 441 -20.43 13.24 -13.36
N ARG A 442 -20.38 14.48 -13.87
CA ARG A 442 -19.98 14.77 -15.25
C ARG A 442 -18.49 14.53 -15.50
N ILE A 443 -17.62 14.87 -14.56
CA ILE A 443 -16.18 14.57 -14.64
C ILE A 443 -15.93 13.05 -14.59
N LEU A 444 -16.60 12.33 -13.68
CA LEU A 444 -16.47 10.88 -13.54
C LEU A 444 -16.99 10.10 -14.76
N ASN A 445 -17.94 10.66 -15.51
CA ASN A 445 -18.46 10.08 -16.75
C ASN A 445 -17.79 10.63 -18.02
N ALA A 446 -16.77 11.48 -17.88
CA ALA A 446 -16.00 11.97 -19.02
C ALA A 446 -15.24 10.81 -19.66
N THR A 447 -15.29 10.71 -20.98
CA THR A 447 -14.56 9.66 -21.72
C THR A 447 -13.46 10.29 -22.56
N LEU A 448 -12.27 9.66 -22.58
CA LEU A 448 -11.13 10.18 -23.32
C LEU A 448 -11.30 9.90 -24.83
N GLY A 449 -11.50 10.97 -25.61
CA GLY A 449 -11.54 10.94 -27.07
C GLY A 449 -10.20 11.36 -27.68
N GLU A 450 -10.09 11.28 -29.02
CA GLU A 450 -8.84 11.56 -29.75
C GLU A 450 -8.35 13.01 -29.64
N ASN A 451 -9.22 13.95 -29.27
CA ASN A 451 -8.91 15.38 -29.17
C ASN A 451 -9.21 15.97 -27.78
N GLY A 452 -9.19 15.13 -26.72
CA GLY A 452 -9.47 15.56 -25.35
C GLY A 452 -10.64 14.80 -24.71
N TRP A 453 -10.98 15.21 -23.50
CA TRP A 453 -12.04 14.58 -22.71
C TRP A 453 -13.43 15.04 -23.18
N ILE A 454 -14.31 14.10 -23.49
CA ILE A 454 -15.67 14.35 -23.95
C ILE A 454 -16.61 14.21 -22.75
N VAL A 455 -17.20 15.34 -22.36
CA VAL A 455 -18.25 15.44 -21.34
C VAL A 455 -19.54 15.74 -22.08
N ASP A 456 -20.26 14.67 -22.43
CA ASP A 456 -21.68 14.60 -22.79
C ASP A 456 -21.87 13.56 -23.90
N GLY A 457 -22.57 12.49 -23.54
CA GLY A 457 -23.08 11.51 -24.48
C GLY A 457 -24.34 12.05 -25.14
N GLU A 458 -24.20 12.91 -26.15
CA GLU A 458 -25.23 13.05 -27.17
C GLU A 458 -24.72 12.51 -28.50
N GLU A 459 -25.48 11.53 -29.01
CA GLU A 459 -25.25 10.79 -30.23
C GLU A 459 -24.93 11.70 -31.42
N VAL A 460 -23.74 11.55 -32.01
CA VAL A 460 -23.54 11.86 -33.43
C VAL A 460 -22.94 10.66 -34.12
N THR A 461 -23.84 9.93 -34.78
CA THR A 461 -23.53 8.98 -35.82
C THR A 461 -22.94 9.71 -37.04
N GLN A 462 -21.89 9.10 -37.60
CA GLN A 462 -21.34 9.26 -38.96
C GLN A 462 -20.23 10.30 -39.23
N ALA A 463 -19.19 9.73 -39.87
CA ALA A 463 -18.24 10.32 -40.82
C ALA A 463 -16.97 10.99 -40.27
N SER A 464 -15.91 10.20 -40.07
CA SER A 464 -14.66 10.43 -40.81
C SER A 464 -13.77 9.17 -40.80
N ALA A 465 -13.51 8.65 -41.98
CA ALA A 465 -12.53 7.59 -42.21
C ALA A 465 -11.15 8.24 -42.46
N GLY A 466 -10.11 7.77 -41.76
CA GLY A 466 -8.74 7.83 -42.26
C GLY A 466 -7.63 8.33 -41.33
N ALA A 467 -7.31 7.59 -40.26
CA ALA A 467 -5.94 7.38 -39.73
C ALA A 467 -5.98 6.27 -38.66
N PRO A 468 -4.94 5.43 -38.50
CA PRO A 468 -5.03 4.25 -37.64
C PRO A 468 -4.87 4.63 -36.16
N VAL A 469 -6.00 4.74 -35.47
CA VAL A 469 -6.09 4.66 -34.01
C VAL A 469 -5.29 3.44 -33.56
N ARG A 470 -4.28 3.61 -32.71
CA ARG A 470 -3.60 2.48 -32.07
C ARG A 470 -4.55 1.89 -31.04
N LYS A 471 -5.51 1.10 -31.51
CA LYS A 471 -6.49 0.40 -30.70
C LYS A 471 -5.74 -0.49 -29.71
N THR A 472 -6.08 -0.37 -28.43
CA THR A 472 -5.54 -1.22 -27.36
C THR A 472 -5.85 -2.70 -27.66
N LEU A 473 -5.06 -3.63 -27.11
CA LEU A 473 -5.26 -5.07 -27.32
C LEU A 473 -6.69 -5.50 -26.92
N LYS A 474 -7.22 -4.94 -25.83
CA LYS A 474 -8.59 -5.18 -25.36
C LYS A 474 -9.64 -4.67 -26.35
N GLN A 475 -9.47 -3.48 -26.90
CA GLN A 475 -10.40 -2.91 -27.88
C GLN A 475 -10.42 -3.73 -29.17
N ARG A 476 -9.25 -4.19 -29.64
CA ARG A 476 -9.14 -5.07 -30.81
C ARG A 476 -9.79 -6.42 -30.56
N ALA A 477 -9.60 -7.01 -29.37
CA ALA A 477 -10.25 -8.27 -29.01
C ALA A 477 -11.79 -8.13 -28.97
N ARG A 478 -12.30 -7.02 -28.43
CA ARG A 478 -13.74 -6.71 -28.43
C ARG A 478 -14.28 -6.59 -29.85
N GLU A 479 -13.61 -5.83 -30.73
CA GLU A 479 -14.04 -5.69 -32.13
C GLU A 479 -14.05 -7.01 -32.88
N VAL A 480 -13.05 -7.86 -32.66
CA VAL A 480 -12.98 -9.20 -33.27
C VAL A 480 -14.11 -10.10 -32.76
N LEU A 481 -14.44 -10.04 -31.47
CA LEU A 481 -15.57 -10.79 -30.91
C LEU A 481 -16.92 -10.25 -31.40
N GLN A 482 -17.10 -8.92 -31.45
CA GLN A 482 -18.32 -8.31 -31.99
C GLN A 482 -18.51 -8.61 -33.47
N ALA A 483 -17.43 -8.63 -34.26
CA ALA A 483 -17.49 -9.00 -35.66
C ALA A 483 -17.73 -10.50 -35.88
N ALA A 484 -17.32 -11.35 -34.93
CA ALA A 484 -17.56 -12.78 -34.99
C ALA A 484 -18.97 -13.18 -34.56
N ASP A 485 -19.57 -12.45 -33.61
CA ASP A 485 -20.90 -12.73 -33.03
C ASP A 485 -21.03 -14.15 -32.42
N HIS A 486 -19.90 -14.76 -32.05
CA HIS A 486 -19.81 -16.02 -31.35
C HIS A 486 -18.50 -16.11 -30.56
N PRO A 487 -18.39 -16.98 -29.53
CA PRO A 487 -17.14 -17.15 -28.79
C PRO A 487 -16.01 -17.61 -29.68
N LEU A 488 -14.80 -17.12 -29.41
CA LEU A 488 -13.58 -17.46 -30.15
C LEU A 488 -12.51 -17.99 -29.21
N SER A 489 -11.71 -18.94 -29.70
CA SER A 489 -10.54 -19.41 -28.96
C SER A 489 -9.46 -18.33 -28.86
N THR A 490 -8.58 -18.41 -27.86
CA THR A 490 -7.46 -17.46 -27.69
C THR A 490 -6.60 -17.39 -28.96
N GLY A 491 -6.33 -18.53 -29.61
CA GLY A 491 -5.56 -18.60 -30.84
C GLY A 491 -6.28 -18.00 -32.07
N GLU A 492 -7.60 -18.19 -32.20
CA GLU A 492 -8.39 -17.56 -33.27
C GLU A 492 -8.51 -16.04 -33.08
N LEU A 493 -8.67 -15.59 -31.83
CA LEU A 493 -8.64 -14.19 -31.46
C LEU A 493 -7.31 -13.55 -31.84
N ALA A 494 -6.19 -14.17 -31.44
CA ALA A 494 -4.85 -13.69 -31.79
C ALA A 494 -4.62 -13.66 -33.31
N SER A 495 -5.05 -14.71 -34.02
CA SER A 495 -4.94 -14.80 -35.49
C SER A 495 -5.75 -13.72 -36.21
N ARG A 496 -6.97 -13.43 -35.73
CA ARG A 496 -7.83 -12.38 -36.30
C ARG A 496 -7.38 -10.97 -35.91
N MET A 497 -6.71 -10.82 -34.77
CA MET A 497 -6.08 -9.56 -34.38
C MET A 497 -4.81 -9.29 -35.20
N GLY A 498 -4.00 -10.31 -35.52
CA GLY A 498 -2.81 -10.24 -36.39
C GLY A 498 -1.50 -10.65 -35.69
N ASP A 499 -0.43 -10.82 -36.49
CA ASP A 499 0.84 -11.53 -36.16
C ASP A 499 1.72 -10.96 -35.02
N THR A 500 1.26 -9.96 -34.27
CA THR A 500 2.04 -9.31 -33.19
C THR A 500 1.45 -9.50 -31.79
N VAL A 501 0.39 -10.31 -31.64
CA VAL A 501 -0.29 -10.50 -30.36
C VAL A 501 0.28 -11.71 -29.61
N ASN A 502 0.83 -11.47 -28.43
CA ASN A 502 1.23 -12.55 -27.53
C ASN A 502 -0.01 -13.13 -26.84
N GLU A 503 -0.38 -14.37 -27.18
CA GLU A 503 -1.52 -15.11 -26.63
C GLU A 503 -1.53 -15.15 -25.10
N ARG A 504 -0.34 -15.29 -24.47
CA ARG A 504 -0.23 -15.32 -23.01
C ARG A 504 -0.60 -13.98 -22.38
N SER A 505 -0.18 -12.88 -23.00
CA SER A 505 -0.52 -11.53 -22.55
C SER A 505 -2.00 -11.21 -22.79
N LEU A 506 -2.55 -11.63 -23.93
CA LEU A 506 -3.96 -11.50 -24.26
C LEU A 506 -4.83 -12.21 -23.21
N LYS A 507 -4.49 -13.45 -22.85
CA LYS A 507 -5.23 -14.24 -21.85
C LYS A 507 -5.30 -13.54 -20.49
N VAL A 508 -4.18 -12.98 -20.02
CA VAL A 508 -4.10 -12.26 -18.74
C VAL A 508 -4.94 -10.98 -18.79
N GLN A 509 -4.86 -10.21 -19.88
CA GLN A 509 -5.59 -8.96 -20.02
C GLN A 509 -7.11 -9.15 -20.16
N LEU A 510 -7.55 -10.22 -20.83
CA LEU A 510 -8.97 -10.57 -20.95
C LEU A 510 -9.54 -11.11 -19.63
N ALA A 511 -8.76 -11.89 -18.87
CA ALA A 511 -9.18 -12.39 -17.56
C ALA A 511 -9.38 -11.27 -16.52
N ALA A 512 -8.59 -10.19 -16.62
CA ALA A 512 -8.68 -9.05 -15.71
C ALA A 512 -9.81 -8.06 -16.04
N ASP A 513 -10.51 -8.22 -17.18
CA ASP A 513 -11.50 -7.25 -17.65
C ASP A 513 -12.91 -7.85 -17.65
N LEU A 514 -13.79 -7.26 -16.83
CA LEU A 514 -15.17 -7.71 -16.59
C LEU A 514 -16.05 -7.73 -17.86
N ARG A 515 -15.64 -7.05 -18.94
CA ARG A 515 -16.36 -7.05 -20.22
C ARG A 515 -16.22 -8.35 -20.99
N PHE A 516 -15.21 -9.15 -20.65
CA PHE A 516 -14.99 -10.46 -21.25
C PHE A 516 -15.37 -11.54 -20.26
N THR A 517 -15.97 -12.60 -20.78
CA THR A 517 -16.29 -13.79 -20.01
C THR A 517 -15.68 -14.97 -20.72
N ARG A 518 -14.98 -15.80 -19.97
CA ARG A 518 -14.47 -17.06 -20.49
C ARG A 518 -15.66 -18.00 -20.66
N SER A 519 -15.97 -18.40 -21.89
CA SER A 519 -17.10 -19.29 -22.17
C SER A 519 -16.69 -20.77 -22.18
N ASP A 520 -15.40 -21.06 -22.37
CA ASP A 520 -14.85 -22.42 -22.34
C ASP A 520 -13.38 -22.40 -21.90
N ILE A 521 -12.74 -23.57 -21.79
CA ILE A 521 -11.34 -23.73 -21.39
C ILE A 521 -10.35 -22.87 -22.19
N ASP A 522 -10.64 -22.56 -23.44
CA ASP A 522 -9.83 -21.60 -24.20
C ASP A 522 -10.65 -20.61 -25.03
N ALA A 523 -11.96 -20.52 -24.79
CA ALA A 523 -12.85 -19.65 -25.53
C ALA A 523 -13.29 -18.42 -24.72
N TRP A 524 -13.35 -17.28 -25.39
CA TRP A 524 -13.73 -16.00 -24.85
C TRP A 524 -14.98 -15.46 -25.53
N ALA A 525 -15.83 -14.85 -24.73
CA ALA A 525 -17.08 -14.22 -25.13
C ALA A 525 -17.19 -12.83 -24.51
N LEU A 526 -18.11 -12.01 -25.02
CA LEU A 526 -18.47 -10.75 -24.38
C LEU A 526 -19.48 -11.03 -23.26
N ALA A 527 -19.31 -10.35 -22.13
CA ALA A 527 -20.22 -10.49 -20.98
C ALA A 527 -21.67 -10.11 -21.35
N GLU A 528 -21.85 -9.22 -22.33
CA GLU A 528 -23.16 -8.80 -22.87
C GLU A 528 -23.95 -9.95 -23.53
N TRP A 529 -23.28 -11.03 -23.96
CA TRP A 529 -23.93 -12.19 -24.57
C TRP A 529 -24.59 -13.14 -23.56
N LYS A 530 -24.43 -12.88 -22.25
CA LYS A 530 -25.05 -13.66 -21.16
C LYS A 530 -24.81 -15.16 -21.26
N LEU A 531 -23.65 -15.56 -21.79
CA LEU A 531 -23.22 -16.95 -21.82
C LEU A 531 -22.79 -17.39 -20.42
N ARG A 532 -22.96 -18.68 -20.13
CA ARG A 532 -22.52 -19.25 -18.85
C ARG A 532 -20.99 -19.14 -18.74
N PRO A 533 -20.47 -18.50 -17.68
CA PRO A 533 -19.03 -18.39 -17.48
C PRO A 533 -18.42 -19.77 -17.19
N TYR A 534 -17.33 -20.09 -17.88
CA TYR A 534 -16.41 -21.15 -17.51
C TYR A 534 -15.47 -20.62 -16.42
N THR A 535 -15.61 -21.14 -15.20
CA THR A 535 -14.72 -20.81 -14.09
C THR A 535 -13.63 -21.88 -13.94
N SER A 536 -13.75 -22.76 -12.96
CA SER A 536 -12.92 -23.93 -12.74
C SER A 536 -13.75 -25.21 -12.84
N VAL A 537 -13.12 -26.32 -13.24
CA VAL A 537 -13.83 -27.61 -13.33
C VAL A 537 -14.44 -27.99 -11.97
N ARG A 538 -13.80 -27.62 -10.86
CA ARG A 538 -14.32 -27.84 -9.51
C ARG A 538 -15.57 -27.01 -9.24
N GLU A 539 -15.53 -25.70 -9.47
CA GLU A 539 -16.70 -24.83 -9.25
C GLU A 539 -17.88 -25.18 -10.16
N LEU A 540 -17.61 -25.60 -11.41
CA LEU A 540 -18.66 -26.08 -12.30
C LEU A 540 -19.32 -27.36 -11.78
N VAL A 541 -18.54 -28.24 -11.13
CA VAL A 541 -19.08 -29.43 -10.45
C VAL A 541 -19.88 -29.02 -9.22
N GLU A 542 -19.40 -28.09 -8.40
CA GLU A 542 -20.12 -27.56 -7.23
C GLU A 542 -21.47 -26.94 -7.64
N GLU A 543 -21.47 -26.09 -8.67
CA GLU A 543 -22.67 -25.42 -9.16
C GLU A 543 -23.73 -26.43 -9.65
N GLU A 544 -23.32 -27.49 -10.35
CA GLU A 544 -24.24 -28.53 -10.81
C GLU A 544 -24.74 -29.42 -9.65
N VAL A 545 -23.88 -29.72 -8.68
CA VAL A 545 -24.28 -30.45 -7.45
C VAL A 545 -25.29 -29.61 -6.64
N ASP A 546 -25.03 -28.30 -6.49
CA ASP A 546 -25.92 -27.38 -5.77
C ASP A 546 -27.27 -27.22 -6.49
N LYS A 547 -27.27 -27.10 -7.83
CA LYS A 547 -28.50 -27.08 -8.63
C LYS A 547 -29.33 -28.36 -8.50
N ALA A 548 -28.66 -29.51 -8.36
CA ALA A 548 -29.31 -30.80 -8.16
C ALA A 548 -29.77 -31.03 -6.71
N GLY A 549 -29.56 -30.08 -5.80
CA GLY A 549 -29.97 -30.19 -4.40
C GLY A 549 -28.99 -30.97 -3.53
N GLY A 550 -27.70 -30.98 -3.89
CA GLY A 550 -26.61 -31.57 -3.11
C GLY A 550 -26.16 -32.96 -3.58
N SER A 551 -26.76 -33.54 -4.62
CA SER A 551 -26.33 -34.81 -5.20
C SER A 551 -26.78 -34.96 -6.66
N ILE A 552 -25.88 -35.44 -7.52
CA ILE A 552 -26.12 -35.72 -8.95
C ILE A 552 -25.37 -37.00 -9.32
N GLU A 553 -25.92 -37.82 -10.22
CA GLU A 553 -25.21 -39.02 -10.69
C GLU A 553 -23.97 -38.62 -11.50
N SER A 554 -22.83 -39.27 -11.22
CA SER A 554 -21.54 -38.99 -11.85
C SER A 554 -21.60 -39.01 -13.39
N ASP A 555 -22.38 -39.93 -13.99
CA ASP A 555 -22.52 -40.01 -15.45
C ASP A 555 -23.42 -38.91 -16.03
N GLU A 556 -24.41 -38.43 -15.26
CA GLU A 556 -25.27 -37.30 -15.63
C GLU A 556 -24.48 -35.98 -15.57
N LEU A 557 -23.70 -35.77 -14.51
CA LEU A 557 -22.81 -34.64 -14.36
C LEU A 557 -21.77 -34.56 -15.48
N VAL A 558 -21.13 -35.70 -15.80
CA VAL A 558 -20.19 -35.79 -16.93
C VAL A 558 -20.88 -35.40 -18.22
N LYS A 559 -22.09 -35.91 -18.48
CA LYS A 559 -22.86 -35.59 -19.69
C LYS A 559 -23.22 -34.10 -19.78
N VAL A 560 -23.68 -33.48 -18.71
CA VAL A 560 -24.06 -32.06 -18.69
C VAL A 560 -22.85 -31.17 -18.94
N LEU A 561 -21.74 -31.40 -18.22
CA LEU A 561 -20.55 -30.55 -18.33
C LEU A 561 -19.77 -30.77 -19.63
N THR A 562 -19.77 -31.98 -20.21
CA THR A 562 -19.16 -32.24 -21.52
C THR A 562 -20.00 -31.75 -22.70
N GLN A 563 -21.31 -31.57 -22.52
CA GLN A 563 -22.19 -30.93 -23.51
C GLN A 563 -22.06 -29.41 -23.49
N ALA A 564 -21.86 -28.82 -22.30
CA ALA A 564 -21.77 -27.37 -22.13
C ALA A 564 -20.35 -26.82 -22.39
N PHE A 565 -19.31 -27.61 -22.13
CA PHE A 565 -17.91 -27.18 -22.22
C PHE A 565 -17.03 -28.26 -22.85
N SER A 566 -15.92 -27.85 -23.49
CA SER A 566 -14.93 -28.76 -24.08
C SER A 566 -14.00 -29.38 -23.03
N ILE A 567 -14.55 -29.94 -21.95
CA ILE A 567 -13.81 -30.60 -20.86
C ILE A 567 -13.67 -32.10 -21.18
N LYS A 568 -12.50 -32.69 -20.90
CA LYS A 568 -12.32 -34.14 -21.02
C LYS A 568 -13.02 -34.87 -19.88
N GLU A 569 -13.79 -35.91 -20.21
CA GLU A 569 -14.45 -36.79 -19.25
C GLU A 569 -13.49 -37.33 -18.18
N SER A 570 -12.26 -37.70 -18.56
CA SER A 570 -11.24 -38.19 -17.62
C SER A 570 -10.92 -37.18 -16.51
N THR A 571 -10.93 -35.88 -16.83
CA THR A 571 -10.67 -34.80 -15.87
C THR A 571 -11.85 -34.60 -14.94
N LEU A 572 -13.08 -34.70 -15.45
CA LEU A 572 -14.30 -34.63 -14.62
C LEU A 572 -14.36 -35.81 -13.64
N ARG A 573 -14.14 -37.04 -14.11
CA ARG A 573 -14.10 -38.23 -13.23
C ARG A 573 -13.01 -38.14 -12.17
N GLN A 574 -11.85 -37.58 -12.51
CA GLN A 574 -10.77 -37.33 -11.55
C GLN A 574 -11.18 -36.32 -10.46
N VAL A 575 -11.84 -35.22 -10.84
CA VAL A 575 -12.29 -34.18 -9.90
C VAL A 575 -13.39 -34.71 -8.99
N VAL A 576 -14.38 -35.42 -9.54
CA VAL A 576 -15.47 -36.07 -8.79
C VAL A 576 -14.94 -37.12 -7.80
N SER A 577 -13.83 -37.78 -8.13
CA SER A 577 -13.17 -38.75 -7.24
C SER A 577 -12.28 -38.09 -6.16
N SER A 578 -12.19 -36.76 -6.11
CA SER A 578 -11.35 -36.00 -5.18
C SER A 578 -12.18 -35.22 -4.16
N ALA A 579 -11.70 -35.13 -2.91
CA ALA A 579 -12.37 -34.38 -1.86
C ALA A 579 -12.58 -32.90 -2.29
N PRO A 580 -13.77 -32.30 -2.08
CA PRO A 580 -14.83 -32.71 -1.14
C PRO A 580 -15.90 -33.67 -1.70
N PHE A 581 -15.81 -34.09 -2.97
CA PHE A 581 -16.83 -34.95 -3.58
C PHE A 581 -16.58 -36.43 -3.26
N THR A 582 -17.66 -37.18 -3.19
CA THR A 582 -17.65 -38.65 -3.09
C THR A 582 -18.36 -39.21 -4.32
N ALA A 583 -17.63 -39.96 -5.14
CA ALA A 583 -18.10 -40.52 -6.41
C ALA A 583 -19.21 -41.57 -6.27
#